data_AF-A0A7D9HXN3-F1
#
_entry.id   AF-A0A7D9HXN3-F1
#
_cell.length_a   1.000
_cell.length_b   1.000
_cell.length_c   1.000
_cell.angle_alpha   90.00
_cell.angle_beta   90.00
_cell.angle_gamma   90.00
#
_symmetry.space_group_name_H-M   'P 1'
#
loop_
_entity.id
_entity.type
_entity.pdbx_description
1 polymer ?
#
loop_
_entity_poly.entity_id
_entity_poly.type
_entity_poly.pdbx_seq_one_letter_code
_entity_poly.pdbx_strand_id
1 'polypeptide(L)'
;MEEYFQEIGRGGRDGLPSPATLYYNSHDLSKRRKEMSNVMRNYVTSTSVCRREMILKYFGYILDGCTLLPIHKCCDYHKDICYCEDCSVEIVSEVDLALRDIVLANTTLSDCQEVDLIQLRDELTSYWLNLHYGRSCIGSTCFSSGYSIELIEQVCSSFDVVNSFDDVMTMMPVFTKNNAIVIWEVLKKYK
;
A
#
# COMPACT_ATOMS: atom_id res chain seq x y z
N MET A 1 -6.89 -4.07 23.04
CA MET A 1 -6.50 -4.63 21.71
C MET A 1 -7.03 -3.74 20.59
N GLU A 2 -8.20 -3.15 20.82
CA GLU A 2 -8.87 -2.15 19.99
C GLU A 2 -7.98 -0.99 19.61
N GLU A 3 -7.30 -0.36 20.58
CA GLU A 3 -6.38 0.76 20.32
C GLU A 3 -5.28 0.36 19.35
N TYR A 4 -4.59 -0.76 19.64
CA TYR A 4 -3.59 -1.32 18.74
C TYR A 4 -4.15 -1.59 17.32
N PHE A 5 -5.34 -2.19 17.22
CA PHE A 5 -5.97 -2.44 15.93
C PHE A 5 -6.30 -1.15 15.16
N GLN A 6 -6.77 -0.12 15.84
CA GLN A 6 -7.05 1.19 15.24
C GLN A 6 -5.76 1.90 14.81
N GLU A 7 -4.67 1.77 15.56
CA GLU A 7 -3.37 2.37 15.25
C GLU A 7 -2.76 1.72 14.01
N ILE A 8 -2.65 0.39 13.97
CA ILE A 8 -2.07 -0.32 12.82
C ILE A 8 -2.96 -0.22 11.58
N GLY A 9 -4.28 -0.12 11.75
CA GLY A 9 -5.26 0.04 10.66
C GLY A 9 -5.22 1.40 9.97
N ARG A 10 -4.34 2.32 10.40
CA ARG A 10 -4.10 3.60 9.71
C ARG A 10 -3.09 3.47 8.56
N GLY A 11 -2.23 2.47 8.58
CA GLY A 11 -1.28 2.19 7.49
C GLY A 11 -1.95 1.56 6.27
N GLY A 12 -1.32 1.66 5.10
CA GLY A 12 -1.76 0.96 3.87
C GLY A 12 -3.07 1.47 3.27
N ARG A 13 -3.40 2.76 3.44
CA ARG A 13 -4.62 3.38 2.86
C ARG A 13 -4.53 3.62 1.34
N ASP A 14 -3.33 3.53 0.82
CA ASP A 14 -2.96 3.54 -0.61
C ASP A 14 -3.15 2.17 -1.28
N GLY A 15 -3.59 1.14 -0.54
CA GLY A 15 -3.75 -0.21 -1.04
C GLY A 15 -2.43 -0.99 -1.15
N LEU A 16 -1.29 -0.35 -0.88
CA LEU A 16 0.02 -1.00 -0.87
C LEU A 16 0.26 -1.76 0.45
N PRO A 17 1.06 -2.84 0.45
CA PRO A 17 1.39 -3.57 1.67
C PRO A 17 2.10 -2.67 2.70
N SER A 18 1.59 -2.67 3.94
CA SER A 18 2.17 -1.88 5.04
C SER A 18 2.53 -2.79 6.23
N PRO A 19 3.80 -2.81 6.67
CA PRO A 19 4.22 -3.61 7.81
C PRO A 19 3.78 -2.98 9.14
N ALA A 20 3.34 -3.81 10.09
CA ALA A 20 2.96 -3.40 11.44
C ALA A 20 3.88 -4.08 12.48
N THR A 21 4.98 -3.41 12.83
CA THR A 21 5.98 -3.94 13.78
C THR A 21 5.67 -3.51 15.20
N LEU A 22 5.64 -4.45 16.14
CA LEU A 22 5.40 -4.19 17.56
C LEU A 22 6.62 -4.56 18.39
N TYR A 23 7.26 -3.55 19.00
CA TYR A 23 8.37 -3.76 19.93
C TYR A 23 7.87 -3.94 21.36
N TYR A 24 8.45 -4.89 22.08
CA TYR A 24 8.15 -5.13 23.48
C TYR A 24 9.37 -5.66 24.22
N ASN A 25 9.34 -5.52 25.55
CA ASN A 25 10.34 -6.10 26.44
C ASN A 25 9.64 -6.77 27.65
N SER A 26 10.43 -7.43 28.50
CA SER A 26 9.93 -8.09 29.70
C SER A 26 9.32 -7.13 30.73
N HIS A 27 9.77 -5.87 30.76
CA HIS A 27 9.24 -4.84 31.65
C HIS A 27 7.84 -4.40 31.25
N ASP A 28 7.56 -4.28 29.95
CA ASP A 28 6.25 -3.88 29.41
C ASP A 28 5.23 -5.02 29.52
N LEU A 29 5.69 -6.27 29.40
CA LEU A 29 4.85 -7.45 29.63
C LEU A 29 4.59 -7.75 31.12
N SER A 30 5.26 -7.04 32.03
CA SER A 30 5.15 -7.30 33.46
C SER A 30 3.70 -7.26 33.93
N LYS A 31 3.31 -8.23 34.77
CA LYS A 31 1.99 -8.27 35.42
C LYS A 31 1.75 -7.06 36.34
N ARG A 32 2.80 -6.33 36.72
CA ARG A 32 2.70 -5.10 37.51
C ARG A 32 2.18 -3.90 36.70
N ARG A 33 2.34 -3.91 35.37
CA ARG A 33 1.78 -2.89 34.47
C ARG A 33 0.28 -3.10 34.30
N LYS A 34 -0.56 -2.42 35.09
CA LYS A 34 -2.02 -2.57 35.01
C LYS A 34 -2.62 -2.03 33.70
N GLU A 35 -1.93 -1.09 33.06
CA GLU A 35 -2.35 -0.47 31.78
C GLU A 35 -2.39 -1.48 30.63
N MET A 36 -1.50 -2.48 30.64
CA MET A 36 -1.49 -3.52 29.61
C MET A 36 -2.56 -4.57 29.89
N SER A 37 -3.48 -4.76 28.95
CA SER A 37 -4.50 -5.81 29.04
C SER A 37 -3.88 -7.22 28.90
N ASN A 38 -4.50 -8.21 29.53
CA ASN A 38 -4.06 -9.61 29.38
C ASN A 38 -4.20 -10.12 27.94
N VAL A 39 -5.19 -9.61 27.21
CA VAL A 39 -5.39 -9.91 25.79
C VAL A 39 -4.17 -9.47 24.98
N MET A 40 -3.69 -8.25 25.22
CA MET A 40 -2.52 -7.73 24.51
C MET A 40 -1.24 -8.48 24.90
N ARG A 41 -1.07 -8.85 26.18
CA ARG A 41 0.05 -9.73 26.60
C ARG A 41 0.04 -11.04 25.82
N ASN A 42 -1.12 -11.71 25.78
CA ASN A 42 -1.26 -12.97 25.07
C ASN A 42 -0.98 -12.80 23.56
N TYR A 43 -1.46 -11.71 22.95
CA TYR A 43 -1.18 -11.38 21.56
C TYR A 43 0.32 -11.28 21.28
N VAL A 44 1.06 -10.59 22.14
CA VAL A 44 2.50 -10.41 21.99
C VAL A 44 3.29 -11.70 22.23
N THR A 45 2.91 -12.49 23.24
CA THR A 45 3.67 -13.68 23.64
C THR A 45 3.37 -14.93 22.83
N SER A 46 2.25 -14.97 22.12
CA SER A 46 1.89 -16.13 21.29
C SER A 46 2.84 -16.18 20.09
N THR A 47 3.36 -17.35 19.73
CA THR A 47 4.19 -17.53 18.51
C THR A 47 3.67 -18.64 17.61
N SER A 48 2.58 -19.30 18.00
CA SER A 48 2.04 -20.49 17.34
C SER A 48 0.67 -20.27 16.69
N VAL A 49 0.18 -19.03 16.65
CA VAL A 49 -1.13 -18.66 16.11
C VAL A 49 -0.98 -17.44 15.21
N CYS A 50 -1.75 -17.39 14.12
CA CYS A 50 -1.78 -16.25 13.22
C CYS A 50 -2.21 -14.97 13.94
N ARG A 51 -1.47 -13.87 13.73
CA ARG A 51 -1.80 -12.55 14.28
C ARG A 51 -3.19 -12.05 13.86
N ARG A 52 -3.55 -12.21 12.58
CA ARG A 52 -4.88 -11.82 12.06
C ARG A 52 -5.99 -12.64 12.71
N GLU A 53 -5.77 -13.93 12.92
CA GLU A 53 -6.74 -14.79 13.60
C GLU A 53 -6.97 -14.33 15.04
N MET A 54 -5.91 -14.02 15.78
CA MET A 54 -6.04 -13.51 17.15
C MET A 54 -6.84 -12.20 17.21
N ILE A 55 -6.56 -11.26 16.31
CA ILE A 55 -7.27 -9.98 16.22
C ILE A 55 -8.74 -10.19 15.86
N LEU A 56 -9.02 -10.97 14.82
CA LEU A 56 -10.39 -11.15 14.34
C LEU A 56 -11.24 -11.95 15.35
N LYS A 57 -10.65 -12.95 16.00
CA LYS A 57 -11.28 -13.70 17.09
C LYS A 57 -11.63 -12.80 18.28
N TYR A 58 -10.79 -11.80 18.58
CA TYR A 58 -11.10 -10.82 19.62
C TYR A 58 -12.38 -10.03 19.33
N PHE A 59 -12.66 -9.71 18.06
CA PHE A 59 -13.88 -9.03 17.63
C PHE A 59 -15.07 -9.98 17.38
N GLY A 60 -14.93 -11.27 17.69
CA GLY A 60 -16.01 -12.26 17.56
C GLY A 60 -16.16 -12.88 16.17
N TYR A 61 -15.18 -12.68 15.27
CA TYR A 61 -15.17 -13.36 13.97
C TYR A 61 -14.57 -14.77 14.10
N ILE A 62 -15.18 -15.72 13.40
CA ILE A 62 -14.69 -17.10 13.29
C ILE A 62 -13.95 -17.24 11.97
N LEU A 63 -12.75 -17.80 12.02
CA LEU A 63 -11.93 -18.06 10.83
C LEU A 63 -11.55 -19.53 10.78
N ASP A 64 -11.71 -20.11 9.60
CA ASP A 64 -11.20 -21.44 9.26
C ASP A 64 -9.82 -21.30 8.62
N GLY A 65 -8.87 -20.77 9.39
CA GLY A 65 -7.48 -20.57 8.96
C GLY A 65 -7.25 -19.33 8.07
N CYS A 66 -6.00 -19.14 7.65
CA CYS A 66 -5.61 -18.05 6.75
C CYS A 66 -5.57 -18.52 5.30
N THR A 67 -6.34 -17.84 4.45
CA THR A 67 -6.41 -18.08 2.99
C THR A 67 -5.52 -17.15 2.17
N LEU A 68 -4.75 -16.26 2.80
CA LEU A 68 -3.90 -15.29 2.12
C LEU A 68 -2.74 -16.01 1.40
N LEU A 69 -2.60 -15.75 0.10
CA LEU A 69 -1.47 -16.19 -0.71
C LEU A 69 -0.76 -14.95 -1.28
N PRO A 70 0.59 -14.84 -1.18
CA PRO A 70 1.51 -15.72 -0.46
C PRO A 70 1.35 -15.60 1.08
N ILE A 71 1.40 -16.73 1.79
CA ILE A 71 1.21 -16.74 3.26
C ILE A 71 2.30 -15.96 4.01
N HIS A 72 3.53 -15.83 3.49
CA HIS A 72 4.62 -15.12 4.16
C HIS A 72 4.35 -13.62 4.34
N LYS A 73 3.50 -13.03 3.49
CA LYS A 73 3.06 -11.63 3.63
C LYS A 73 2.00 -11.46 4.72
N CYS A 74 1.59 -12.56 5.37
CA CYS A 74 0.53 -12.50 6.35
C CYS A 74 1.02 -11.88 7.67
N CYS A 75 1.91 -12.57 8.38
CA CYS A 75 2.47 -12.13 9.66
C CYS A 75 3.73 -12.93 9.98
N ASP A 76 4.42 -12.58 11.06
CA ASP A 76 5.59 -13.29 11.60
C ASP A 76 5.39 -14.81 11.74
N TYR A 77 4.27 -15.26 12.34
CA TYR A 77 3.96 -16.69 12.42
C TYR A 77 3.94 -17.39 11.05
N HIS A 78 3.29 -16.79 10.06
CA HIS A 78 3.21 -17.38 8.73
C HIS A 78 4.51 -17.26 7.94
N LYS A 79 5.33 -16.25 8.23
CA LYS A 79 6.67 -16.13 7.69
C LYS A 79 7.55 -17.30 8.15
N ASP A 80 7.45 -17.69 9.42
CA ASP A 80 8.23 -18.79 10.00
C ASP A 80 7.87 -20.17 9.42
N ILE A 81 6.62 -20.37 8.99
CA ILE A 81 6.15 -21.64 8.40
C ILE A 81 6.04 -21.62 6.86
N CYS A 82 6.51 -20.55 6.22
CA CYS A 82 6.46 -20.45 4.77
C CYS A 82 7.67 -21.12 4.10
N TYR A 83 7.41 -21.82 2.99
CA TYR A 83 8.43 -22.54 2.21
C TYR A 83 8.66 -21.93 0.81
N CYS A 84 8.27 -20.66 0.57
CA CYS A 84 8.51 -20.03 -0.73
C CYS A 84 9.94 -19.45 -0.85
N GLU A 85 10.42 -19.31 -2.08
CA GLU A 85 11.76 -18.79 -2.38
C GLU A 85 11.92 -17.29 -2.05
N ASP A 86 10.82 -16.52 -2.03
CA ASP A 86 10.82 -15.06 -1.81
C ASP A 86 10.97 -14.61 -0.35
N CYS A 87 10.92 -15.52 0.63
CA CYS A 87 10.96 -15.19 2.07
C CYS A 87 12.27 -14.50 2.51
N SER A 88 13.35 -14.68 1.74
CA SER A 88 14.71 -14.30 2.12
C SER A 88 15.03 -12.80 1.93
N VAL A 89 14.17 -12.05 1.24
CA VAL A 89 14.53 -10.71 0.77
C VAL A 89 14.14 -9.60 1.77
N GLU A 90 13.28 -9.86 2.76
CA GLU A 90 12.74 -8.80 3.63
C GLU A 90 13.72 -8.22 4.68
N ILE A 91 14.85 -8.89 4.94
CA ILE A 91 15.82 -8.45 5.98
C ILE A 91 16.57 -7.17 5.57
N VAL A 92 16.50 -6.74 4.30
CA VAL A 92 17.26 -5.57 3.79
C VAL A 92 16.44 -4.26 3.74
N SER A 93 15.21 -4.23 4.26
CA SER A 93 14.18 -3.27 3.82
C SER A 93 14.01 -1.94 4.57
N GLU A 94 14.92 -1.52 5.47
CA GLU A 94 14.90 -0.11 5.92
C GLU A 94 15.47 0.86 4.87
N VAL A 95 16.14 0.36 3.83
CA VAL A 95 16.79 1.18 2.78
C VAL A 95 16.21 0.97 1.38
N ASP A 96 15.30 0.00 1.18
CA ASP A 96 15.02 -0.54 -0.16
C ASP A 96 13.53 -0.45 -0.59
N LEU A 97 12.66 0.13 0.23
CA LEU A 97 11.22 0.29 -0.10
C LEU A 97 11.00 1.21 -1.32
N ALA A 98 11.95 2.07 -1.66
CA ALA A 98 11.90 2.92 -2.84
C ALA A 98 12.37 2.22 -4.14
N LEU A 99 13.06 1.08 -4.05
CA LEU A 99 13.68 0.41 -5.20
C LEU A 99 12.91 -0.82 -5.68
N ARG A 100 12.08 -1.46 -4.84
CA ARG A 100 11.28 -2.63 -5.24
C ARG A 100 10.15 -2.33 -6.22
N ASP A 101 9.54 -1.15 -6.10
CA ASP A 101 8.48 -0.73 -7.03
C ASP A 101 9.02 -0.52 -8.46
N ILE A 102 10.34 -0.33 -8.60
CA ILE A 102 11.03 -0.22 -9.88
C ILE A 102 11.29 -1.62 -10.49
N VAL A 103 11.53 -2.66 -9.69
CA VAL A 103 12.03 -3.96 -10.19
C VAL A 103 10.89 -4.90 -10.61
N LEU A 104 9.73 -4.89 -9.94
CA LEU A 104 8.59 -5.74 -10.33
C LEU A 104 7.89 -5.29 -11.62
N ALA A 105 8.10 -4.05 -12.06
CA ALA A 105 7.62 -3.56 -13.35
C ALA A 105 8.46 -4.07 -14.54
N ASN A 106 9.67 -4.59 -14.30
CA ASN A 106 10.67 -4.76 -15.36
C ASN A 106 10.83 -6.18 -15.90
N THR A 107 9.99 -7.15 -15.50
CA THR A 107 10.24 -8.58 -15.84
C THR A 107 9.25 -9.20 -16.83
N THR A 108 8.38 -8.42 -17.47
CA THR A 108 7.57 -8.82 -18.64
C THR A 108 7.17 -7.52 -19.34
N LEU A 109 7.34 -7.23 -20.63
CA LEU A 109 7.66 -8.01 -21.82
C LEU A 109 8.52 -7.16 -22.79
N SER A 110 8.89 -7.77 -23.91
CA SER A 110 9.33 -7.07 -25.11
C SER A 110 8.10 -6.66 -25.91
N ASP A 111 7.88 -5.36 -26.15
CA ASP A 111 7.38 -4.79 -27.41
C ASP A 111 7.35 -3.26 -27.30
N CYS A 112 7.64 -2.58 -28.41
CA CYS A 112 8.03 -1.16 -28.49
C CYS A 112 7.00 -0.16 -27.94
N GLN A 113 5.74 -0.57 -27.70
CA GLN A 113 4.65 0.24 -27.16
C GLN A 113 4.59 0.25 -25.61
N GLU A 114 5.21 -0.72 -24.93
CA GLU A 114 5.21 -0.78 -23.46
C GLU A 114 6.09 0.31 -22.84
N VAL A 115 7.14 0.74 -23.55
CA VAL A 115 8.08 1.77 -23.08
C VAL A 115 7.38 3.12 -22.91
N ASP A 116 6.46 3.46 -23.81
CA ASP A 116 5.74 4.74 -23.78
C ASP A 116 4.75 4.81 -22.61
N LEU A 117 4.10 3.70 -22.25
CA LEU A 117 3.19 3.63 -21.10
C LEU A 117 3.94 3.68 -19.76
N ILE A 118 5.13 3.10 -19.68
CA ILE A 118 5.99 3.20 -18.48
C ILE A 118 6.45 4.65 -18.31
N GLN A 119 6.93 5.29 -19.39
CA GLN A 119 7.35 6.70 -19.34
C GLN A 119 6.20 7.66 -19.03
N LEU A 120 5.01 7.40 -19.59
CA LEU A 120 3.77 8.11 -19.27
C LEU A 120 3.46 8.01 -17.77
N ARG A 121 3.48 6.79 -17.22
CA ARG A 121 3.23 6.54 -15.80
C ARG A 121 4.25 7.27 -14.93
N ASP A 122 5.52 7.24 -15.30
CA ASP A 122 6.60 7.90 -14.55
C ASP A 122 6.44 9.44 -14.55
N GLU A 123 6.02 10.02 -15.68
CA GLU A 123 5.78 11.47 -15.77
C GLU A 123 4.56 11.90 -14.95
N LEU A 124 3.47 11.12 -15.00
CA LEU A 124 2.27 11.35 -14.16
C LEU A 124 2.58 11.18 -12.66
N THR A 125 3.42 10.21 -12.31
CA THR A 125 3.87 9.97 -10.93
C THR A 125 4.79 11.10 -10.45
N SER A 126 5.66 11.61 -11.34
CA SER A 126 6.52 12.76 -11.04
C SER A 126 5.72 14.04 -10.79
N TYR A 127 4.68 14.28 -11.59
CA TYR A 127 3.76 15.39 -11.35
C TYR A 127 3.02 15.24 -10.02
N TRP A 128 2.53 14.03 -9.72
CA TRP A 128 1.93 13.70 -8.44
C TRP A 128 2.88 14.04 -7.31
N LEU A 129 4.12 13.50 -7.29
CA LEU A 129 5.17 13.79 -6.29
C LEU A 129 5.39 15.30 -6.06
N ASN A 130 5.32 16.13 -7.10
CA ASN A 130 5.45 17.58 -6.97
C ASN A 130 4.25 18.26 -6.30
N LEU A 131 3.04 17.70 -6.39
CA LEU A 131 1.86 18.17 -5.66
C LEU A 131 1.98 17.94 -4.13
N HIS A 132 2.86 17.03 -3.67
CA HIS A 132 3.03 16.70 -2.24
C HIS A 132 3.82 17.72 -1.42
N TYR A 133 4.36 18.78 -2.03
CA TYR A 133 5.13 19.79 -1.28
C TYR A 133 4.28 20.69 -0.36
N GLY A 134 2.95 20.55 -0.38
CA GLY A 134 2.03 21.20 0.57
C GLY A 134 1.68 20.28 1.75
N ARG A 135 1.98 20.69 2.98
CA ARG A 135 1.46 20.03 4.19
C ARG A 135 -0.07 20.12 4.20
N SER A 136 -0.78 19.03 3.88
CA SER A 136 -2.21 18.96 4.17
C SER A 136 -2.41 18.75 5.67
N CYS A 137 -3.19 19.63 6.30
CA CYS A 137 -3.64 19.44 7.69
C CYS A 137 -4.79 18.41 7.79
N ILE A 138 -5.29 17.90 6.66
CA ILE A 138 -6.40 16.96 6.58
C ILE A 138 -5.97 15.77 5.70
N GLY A 139 -5.55 14.69 6.35
CA GLY A 139 -5.33 13.39 5.70
C GLY A 139 -4.19 13.35 4.66
N SER A 140 -4.21 12.31 3.84
CA SER A 140 -3.27 12.16 2.73
C SER A 140 -3.50 13.27 1.70
N THR A 141 -2.42 13.67 1.06
CA THR A 141 -2.32 14.70 0.00
C THR A 141 -3.22 14.39 -1.20
N CYS A 142 -3.57 13.12 -1.45
CA CYS A 142 -4.55 12.71 -2.47
C CYS A 142 -5.96 13.29 -2.21
N PHE A 143 -6.36 13.49 -0.95
CA PHE A 143 -7.66 14.11 -0.62
C PHE A 143 -7.67 15.61 -0.90
N SER A 144 -6.53 16.28 -0.75
CA SER A 144 -6.41 17.71 -1.02
C SER A 144 -6.16 18.02 -2.49
N SER A 145 -5.40 17.18 -3.21
CA SER A 145 -5.05 17.39 -4.60
C SER A 145 -6.09 16.83 -5.58
N GLY A 146 -6.91 15.86 -5.14
CA GLY A 146 -7.78 15.10 -6.02
C GLY A 146 -7.00 14.28 -7.06
N TYR A 147 -5.75 13.93 -6.75
CA TYR A 147 -4.83 13.18 -7.61
C TYR A 147 -4.30 11.99 -6.82
N SER A 148 -4.64 10.78 -7.26
CA SER A 148 -4.35 9.53 -6.56
C SER A 148 -3.67 8.52 -7.48
N ILE A 149 -3.09 7.46 -6.92
CA ILE A 149 -2.44 6.42 -7.71
C ILE A 149 -3.44 5.65 -8.57
N GLU A 150 -4.66 5.46 -8.06
CA GLU A 150 -5.77 4.84 -8.80
C GLU A 150 -6.16 5.67 -10.03
N LEU A 151 -6.08 7.00 -9.95
CA LEU A 151 -6.30 7.87 -11.11
C LEU A 151 -5.20 7.65 -12.16
N ILE A 152 -3.94 7.52 -11.76
CA ILE A 152 -2.83 7.24 -12.69
C ILE A 152 -3.04 5.87 -13.37
N GLU A 153 -3.41 4.84 -12.61
CA GLU A 153 -3.71 3.52 -13.16
C GLU A 153 -4.90 3.53 -14.13
N GLN A 154 -5.94 4.30 -13.82
CA GLN A 154 -7.07 4.51 -14.73
C GLN A 154 -6.68 5.25 -16.00
N VAL A 155 -5.78 6.24 -15.91
CA VAL A 155 -5.24 6.96 -17.08
C VAL A 155 -4.46 6.00 -17.97
N CYS A 156 -3.55 5.21 -17.40
CA CYS A 156 -2.78 4.21 -18.15
C CYS A 156 -3.70 3.14 -18.78
N SER A 157 -4.72 2.69 -18.06
CA SER A 157 -5.67 1.68 -18.55
C SER A 157 -6.60 2.21 -19.67
N SER A 158 -6.82 3.52 -19.72
CA SER A 158 -7.73 4.16 -20.68
C SER A 158 -6.99 4.92 -21.79
N PHE A 159 -5.68 4.72 -21.91
CA PHE A 159 -4.80 5.45 -22.81
C PHE A 159 -5.28 5.43 -24.28
N ASP A 160 -5.70 4.28 -24.78
CA ASP A 160 -6.15 4.11 -26.17
C ASP A 160 -7.49 4.83 -26.45
N VAL A 161 -8.36 4.93 -25.46
CA VAL A 161 -9.74 5.43 -25.60
C VAL A 161 -9.79 6.96 -25.56
N VAL A 162 -8.93 7.58 -24.76
CA VAL A 162 -9.01 9.01 -24.41
C VAL A 162 -8.35 9.85 -25.49
N ASN A 163 -9.10 10.40 -26.44
CA ASN A 163 -8.56 11.12 -27.61
C ASN A 163 -8.81 12.63 -27.59
N SER A 164 -9.47 13.14 -26.56
CA SER A 164 -9.72 14.57 -26.38
C SER A 164 -9.65 15.00 -24.92
N PHE A 165 -9.50 16.31 -24.69
CA PHE A 165 -9.58 16.90 -23.36
C PHE A 165 -10.95 16.66 -22.69
N ASP A 166 -12.03 16.66 -23.48
CA ASP A 166 -13.38 16.38 -22.99
C ASP A 166 -13.53 14.92 -22.52
N ASP A 167 -12.81 13.98 -23.15
CA ASP A 167 -12.77 12.58 -22.70
C ASP A 167 -12.10 12.46 -21.33
N VAL A 168 -11.02 13.22 -21.07
CA VAL A 168 -10.36 13.26 -19.75
C VAL A 168 -11.33 13.75 -18.67
N MET A 169 -12.08 14.82 -18.95
CA MET A 169 -13.04 15.40 -17.98
C MET A 169 -14.27 14.54 -17.72
N THR A 170 -14.66 13.68 -18.67
CA THR A 170 -15.88 12.85 -18.58
C THR A 170 -15.61 11.42 -18.13
N MET A 171 -14.48 10.85 -18.54
CA MET A 171 -14.14 9.44 -18.25
C MET A 171 -13.31 9.28 -16.98
N MET A 172 -12.58 10.31 -16.54
CA MET A 172 -11.69 10.22 -15.38
C MET A 172 -12.25 10.97 -14.16
N PRO A 173 -12.01 10.48 -12.94
CA PRO A 173 -12.45 11.14 -11.71
C PRO A 173 -11.55 12.34 -11.34
N VAL A 174 -11.42 13.30 -12.26
CA VAL A 174 -10.58 14.49 -12.08
C VAL A 174 -11.39 15.63 -11.47
N PHE A 175 -11.00 16.06 -10.27
CA PHE A 175 -11.73 17.08 -9.51
C PHE A 175 -11.37 18.53 -9.88
N THR A 176 -10.19 18.75 -10.50
CA THR A 176 -9.71 20.09 -10.86
C THR A 176 -9.33 20.17 -12.32
N LYS A 177 -9.69 21.29 -12.97
CA LYS A 177 -9.34 21.54 -14.37
C LYS A 177 -7.82 21.54 -14.61
N ASN A 178 -7.04 21.99 -13.63
CA ASN A 178 -5.58 22.02 -13.73
C ASN A 178 -5.00 20.61 -13.84
N ASN A 179 -5.47 19.66 -13.01
CA ASN A 179 -5.03 18.27 -13.12
C ASN A 179 -5.43 17.67 -14.47
N ALA A 180 -6.63 17.98 -14.98
CA ALA A 180 -7.08 17.50 -16.29
C ALA A 180 -6.21 18.03 -17.44
N ILE A 181 -5.80 19.30 -17.37
CA ILE A 181 -4.90 19.92 -18.35
C ILE A 181 -3.56 19.19 -18.34
N VAL A 182 -2.96 18.97 -17.17
CA VAL A 182 -1.65 18.30 -17.07
C VAL A 182 -1.73 16.86 -17.55
N ILE A 183 -2.77 16.11 -17.15
CA ILE A 183 -2.99 14.73 -17.62
C ILE A 183 -3.10 14.71 -19.15
N TRP A 184 -3.86 15.63 -19.73
CA TRP A 184 -4.02 15.73 -21.19
C TRP A 184 -2.73 16.12 -21.91
N GLU A 185 -1.95 17.06 -21.36
CA GLU A 185 -0.65 17.46 -21.92
C GLU A 185 0.35 16.32 -21.91
N VAL A 186 0.37 15.52 -20.84
CA VAL A 186 1.23 14.34 -20.72
C VAL A 186 0.76 13.25 -21.69
N LEU A 187 -0.55 12.94 -21.76
CA LEU A 187 -1.11 11.98 -22.72
C LEU A 187 -0.76 12.33 -24.17
N LYS A 188 -0.82 13.62 -24.54
CA LYS A 188 -0.51 14.09 -25.89
C LYS A 188 0.95 13.85 -26.30
N LYS A 189 1.89 13.73 -25.36
CA LYS A 189 3.32 13.51 -25.67
C LYS A 189 3.62 12.09 -26.13
N TYR A 190 2.82 11.12 -25.67
CA TYR A 190 3.04 9.69 -25.90
C TYR A 190 2.04 9.09 -26.89
N LYS A 191 1.14 9.90 -27.46
CA LYS A 191 0.23 9.54 -28.57
C LYS A 191 0.80 9.99 -29.91
#